data_AF-A0A914ZNY3-F1
#
_entry.id   AF-A0A914ZNY3-F1
#
_cell.length_a   1.000
_cell.length_b   1.000
_cell.length_c   1.000
_cell.angle_alpha   90.00
_cell.angle_beta   90.00
_cell.angle_gamma   90.00
#
_symmetry.space_group_name_H-M   'P 1'
#
loop_
_entity.id
_entity.type
_entity.pdbx_description
1 polymer ?
#
loop_
_entity_poly.entity_id
_entity_poly.type
_entity_poly.pdbx_seq_one_letter_code
_entity_poly.pdbx_strand_id
1 'polypeptide(L)'
;HGVILVCRPDKDDAQSLLLWYTEFVERACMNPAHVLILLHHTSEMTNDGPIADFRLPPAMCGLPMVPSNIDQDGENLRLEFNNFLCKVIADAKFRHTL
;
A
#
# COMPACT_ATOMS: atom_id res chain seq x y z
N HIS A 1 2.36 -2.31 14.60
CA HIS A 1 1.48 -2.98 13.61
C HIS A 1 1.52 -2.19 12.31
N GLY A 2 1.25 -2.83 11.18
CA GLY A 2 1.14 -2.19 9.86
C GLY A 2 0.06 -2.84 9.02
N VAL A 3 -0.42 -2.13 8.01
CA VAL A 3 -1.51 -2.53 7.12
C VAL A 3 -1.03 -2.48 5.68
N ILE A 4 -1.36 -3.51 4.90
CA ILE A 4 -1.16 -3.52 3.45
C ILE A 4 -2.55 -3.59 2.81
N LEU A 5 -2.88 -2.59 2.01
CA LEU A 5 -4.09 -2.56 1.19
C LEU A 5 -3.73 -2.96 -0.23
N VAL A 6 -4.52 -3.83 -0.85
CA VAL A 6 -4.29 -4.33 -2.20
C VAL A 6 -5.52 -4.03 -3.06
N CYS A 7 -5.31 -3.43 -4.22
CA CYS A 7 -6.36 -3.24 -5.22
C CYS A 7 -5.79 -3.46 -6.63
N ARG A 8 -6.67 -3.72 -7.58
CA ARG A 8 -6.35 -3.85 -8.99
C ARG A 8 -6.85 -2.61 -9.74
N PRO A 9 -5.97 -1.73 -10.24
CA PRO A 9 -6.39 -0.49 -10.89
C PRO A 9 -7.26 -0.67 -12.15
N ASP A 10 -7.21 -1.83 -12.79
CA ASP A 10 -8.03 -2.16 -13.97
C ASP A 10 -9.46 -2.58 -13.62
N LYS A 11 -9.75 -2.90 -12.35
CA LYS A 11 -11.03 -3.50 -11.92
C LYS A 11 -11.66 -2.82 -10.72
N ASP A 12 -10.85 -2.27 -9.82
CA ASP A 12 -11.31 -1.76 -8.55
C ASP A 12 -11.32 -0.23 -8.57
N ASP A 13 -12.41 0.36 -8.11
CA ASP A 13 -12.48 1.80 -7.83
C ASP A 13 -11.64 2.11 -6.58
N ALA A 14 -10.81 3.15 -6.63
CA ALA A 14 -10.04 3.62 -5.49
C ALA A 14 -10.92 3.96 -4.27
N GLN A 15 -12.19 4.32 -4.47
CA GLN A 15 -13.16 4.53 -3.39
C GLN A 15 -13.42 3.26 -2.58
N SER A 16 -13.27 2.07 -3.17
CA SER A 16 -13.46 0.79 -2.46
C SER A 16 -12.46 0.58 -1.32
N LEU A 17 -11.30 1.26 -1.37
CA LEU A 17 -10.29 1.22 -0.32
C LEU A 17 -10.68 2.02 0.93
N LEU A 18 -11.61 2.98 0.84
CA LEU A 18 -11.95 3.87 1.96
C LEU A 18 -12.50 3.10 3.16
N LEU A 19 -13.39 2.13 2.93
CA LEU A 19 -13.97 1.35 4.03
C LEU A 19 -12.88 0.66 4.86
N TRP A 20 -11.92 0.05 4.17
CA TRP A 20 -10.80 -0.65 4.79
C TRP A 20 -9.80 0.31 5.44
N TYR A 21 -9.52 1.44 4.77
CA TYR A 21 -8.67 2.49 5.32
C TYR A 21 -9.24 3.08 6.61
N THR A 22 -10.52 3.45 6.62
CA THR A 22 -11.16 4.01 7.81
C THR A 22 -11.15 3.03 8.97
N GLU A 23 -11.47 1.76 8.72
CA GLU A 23 -11.56 0.77 9.80
C GLU A 23 -10.18 0.40 10.38
N PHE A 24 -9.18 0.17 9.53
CA PHE A 24 -7.91 -0.40 9.97
C PHE A 24 -6.77 0.61 10.12
N VAL A 25 -6.89 1.79 9.52
CA VAL A 25 -5.86 2.84 9.55
C VAL A 25 -6.31 4.05 10.35
N GLU A 26 -7.42 4.69 9.97
CA GLU A 26 -7.87 5.93 10.63
C GLU A 26 -8.32 5.67 12.07
N ARG A 27 -9.21 4.69 12.30
CA ARG A 27 -9.68 4.35 13.65
C ARG A 27 -8.57 3.91 14.60
N ALA A 28 -7.52 3.32 14.06
CA ALA A 28 -6.34 2.89 14.81
C ALA A 28 -5.32 4.02 15.03
N CYS A 29 -5.58 5.23 14.52
CA CYS A 29 -4.63 6.35 14.47
C CYS A 29 -3.24 5.91 13.98
N MET A 30 -3.22 5.08 12.93
CA MET A 30 -1.99 4.44 12.47
C MET A 30 -1.07 5.45 11.80
N ASN A 31 0.24 5.31 12.03
CA ASN A 31 1.24 6.08 11.32
C ASN A 31 1.15 5.77 9.81
N PRO A 32 1.02 6.77 8.91
CA PRO A 32 1.00 6.56 7.47
C PRO A 32 2.19 5.75 6.92
N ALA A 33 3.36 5.84 7.56
CA ALA A 33 4.54 5.05 7.20
C ALA A 33 4.37 3.54 7.43
N HIS A 34 3.35 3.14 8.21
CA HIS A 34 2.98 1.74 8.49
C HIS A 34 1.85 1.26 7.58
N VAL A 35 1.58 1.98 6.50
CA VAL A 35 0.58 1.63 5.50
C VAL A 35 1.27 1.51 4.15
N LEU A 36 0.96 0.45 3.41
CA LEU A 36 1.43 0.23 2.05
C LEU A 36 0.23 -0.07 1.15
N ILE A 37 0.17 0.57 -0.02
CA ILE A 37 -0.86 0.28 -1.03
C ILE A 37 -0.20 -0.43 -2.20
N LEU A 38 -0.65 -1.63 -2.49
CA LEU A 38 -0.21 -2.42 -3.64
C LEU A 38 -1.24 -2.28 -4.76
N LEU A 39 -0.81 -1.71 -5.87
CA LEU A 39 -1.57 -1.62 -7.12
C LEU A 39 -1.27 -2.88 -7.94
N HIS A 40 -2.02 -3.94 -7.66
CA HIS A 40 -1.76 -5.25 -8.24
C HIS A 40 -2.20 -5.32 -9.71
N HIS A 41 -1.34 -5.83 -10.59
CA HIS A 41 -1.67 -6.15 -11.97
C HIS A 41 -1.23 -7.56 -12.32
N THR A 42 -2.01 -8.21 -13.20
CA THR A 42 -1.75 -9.58 -13.70
C THR A 42 -1.43 -9.60 -15.19
N SER A 43 -1.36 -8.42 -15.82
CA SER A 43 -1.17 -8.26 -17.25
C SER A 43 0.32 -8.32 -17.60
N GLU A 44 0.70 -9.18 -18.54
CA GLU A 44 2.01 -9.09 -19.22
C GLU A 44 2.09 -7.86 -20.14
N MET A 45 0.93 -7.34 -20.57
CA MET A 45 0.83 -6.14 -21.37
C MET A 45 0.95 -4.92 -20.45
N THR A 46 2.01 -4.16 -20.66
CA THR A 46 2.36 -2.84 -20.11
C THR A 46 1.35 -1.75 -20.45
N ASN A 47 0.05 -2.01 -20.29
CA ASN A 47 -0.92 -0.93 -20.18
C ASN A 47 -0.77 -0.35 -18.78
N ASP A 48 0.24 0.51 -18.62
CA ASP A 48 0.48 1.27 -17.40
C ASP A 48 -0.59 2.36 -17.19
N GLY A 49 -1.50 2.56 -18.15
CA GLY A 49 -2.58 3.54 -18.10
C GLY A 49 -3.43 3.47 -16.82
N PRO A 50 -4.05 2.33 -16.49
CA PRO A 50 -4.83 2.19 -15.24
C PRO A 50 -4.01 2.48 -13.98
N ILE A 51 -2.73 2.10 -13.93
CA ILE A 51 -1.84 2.39 -12.80
C ILE A 51 -1.53 3.90 -12.75
N ALA A 52 -1.19 4.50 -13.90
CA ALA A 52 -0.84 5.90 -14.04
C ALA A 52 -2.03 6.84 -13.78
N ASP A 53 -3.26 6.39 -14.03
CA ASP A 53 -4.50 7.12 -13.81
C ASP A 53 -5.11 6.85 -12.42
N PHE A 54 -4.63 5.84 -11.69
CA PHE A 54 -5.12 5.52 -10.36
C PHE A 54 -4.85 6.68 -9.40
N ARG A 55 -5.91 7.19 -8.76
CA ARG A 55 -5.83 8.28 -7.78
C ARG A 55 -6.49 7.83 -6.49
N LEU A 56 -5.74 7.92 -5.39
CA LEU A 56 -6.31 7.69 -4.07
C LEU A 56 -7.36 8.75 -3.74
N PRO A 57 -8.40 8.39 -2.98
CA PRO A 57 -9.31 9.35 -2.38
C PRO A 57 -8.54 10.38 -1.54
N PRO A 58 -9.02 11.63 -1.43
CA PRO A 58 -8.31 12.69 -0.69
C PRO A 58 -7.94 12.33 0.76
N ALA A 59 -8.76 11.53 1.44
CA ALA A 59 -8.51 11.05 2.80
C ALA A 59 -7.24 10.17 2.91
N MET A 60 -6.85 9.53 1.81
CA MET A 60 -5.71 8.62 1.71
C MET A 60 -4.47 9.30 1.08
N CYS A 61 -4.49 10.63 0.95
CA CYS A 61 -3.42 11.38 0.31
C CYS A 61 -2.08 11.18 1.03
N GLY A 62 -1.00 10.98 0.26
CA GLY A 62 0.35 10.83 0.78
C GLY A 62 0.73 9.39 1.20
N LEU A 63 -0.20 8.43 1.09
CA LEU A 63 0.14 7.02 1.31
C LEU A 63 0.98 6.47 0.14
N PRO A 64 1.99 5.64 0.42
CA PRO A 64 2.82 5.06 -0.62
C PRO A 64 2.02 4.05 -1.45
N MET A 65 2.03 4.24 -2.77
CA MET A 65 1.48 3.32 -3.75
C MET A 65 2.60 2.65 -4.52
N VAL A 66 2.53 1.33 -4.64
CA VAL A 66 3.54 0.51 -5.31
C VAL A 66 2.82 -0.39 -6.32
N PRO A 67 3.10 -0.24 -7.62
CA PRO A 67 2.70 -1.23 -8.62
C PRO A 67 3.28 -2.60 -8.30
N SER A 68 2.49 -3.66 -8.42
CA SER A 68 2.98 -5.00 -8.16
C SER A 68 2.37 -6.08 -9.05
N ASN A 69 3.23 -6.87 -9.67
CA ASN A 69 2.86 -8.16 -10.25
C ASN A 69 3.50 -9.29 -9.42
N ILE A 70 2.70 -10.09 -8.73
CA ILE A 70 3.25 -11.17 -7.88
C ILE A 70 3.95 -12.26 -8.69
N ASP A 71 3.57 -12.43 -9.95
CA ASP A 71 4.11 -13.46 -10.84
C ASP A 71 5.41 -12.99 -11.52
N GLN A 72 5.61 -11.67 -11.69
CA GLN A 72 6.74 -11.11 -12.45
C GLN A 72 7.68 -10.21 -11.63
N ASP A 73 7.21 -9.54 -10.59
CA ASP A 73 7.96 -8.54 -9.82
C ASP A 73 8.42 -9.06 -8.45
N GLY A 74 8.72 -10.36 -8.34
CA GLY A 74 9.03 -11.01 -7.07
C GLY A 74 10.13 -10.31 -6.25
N GLU A 75 11.23 -9.89 -6.89
CA GLU A 75 12.33 -9.18 -6.21
C GLU A 75 11.94 -7.77 -5.78
N ASN A 76 11.26 -7.01 -6.63
CA ASN A 76 10.83 -5.65 -6.30
C ASN A 76 9.78 -5.67 -5.17
N LEU A 77 8.83 -6.60 -5.22
CA LEU A 77 7.83 -6.79 -4.17
C LEU A 77 8.48 -7.17 -2.82
N ARG A 78 9.50 -8.04 -2.84
CA ARG A 78 10.30 -8.36 -1.64
C ARG A 78 10.99 -7.12 -1.07
N LEU A 79 11.59 -6.29 -1.92
CA LEU A 79 12.25 -5.06 -1.50
C LEU A 79 11.27 -4.09 -0.83
N GLU A 80 10.12 -3.84 -1.46
CA GLU A 80 9.09 -2.93 -0.95
C GLU A 80 8.47 -3.44 0.35
N PHE A 81 8.22 -4.74 0.44
CA PHE A 81 7.77 -5.38 1.69
C PHE A 81 8.81 -5.27 2.81
N ASN A 82 10.09 -5.50 2.52
CA ASN A 82 11.17 -5.34 3.50
C ASN A 82 11.30 -3.89 3.97
N ASN A 83 11.21 -2.92 3.06
CA ASN A 83 11.23 -1.50 3.39
C ASN A 83 10.05 -1.11 4.30
N PHE A 84 8.86 -1.62 4.00
CA PHE A 84 7.67 -1.46 4.84
C PHE A 84 7.90 -2.04 6.25
N LEU A 85 8.37 -3.28 6.36
CA LEU A 85 8.64 -3.92 7.64
C LEU A 85 9.69 -3.18 8.47
N CYS A 86 10.76 -2.71 7.83
CA CYS A 86 11.80 -1.91 8.50
C CYS A 86 11.21 -0.65 9.16
N LYS A 87 10.31 0.06 8.48
CA LYS A 87 9.61 1.24 9.04
C LYS A 87 8.78 0.87 10.27
N VAL A 88 7.97 -0.19 10.16
CA VAL A 88 7.12 -0.67 11.26
C VAL A 88 7.96 -1.09 12.48
N ILE A 89 9.08 -1.79 12.27
CA ILE A 89 9.97 -2.26 13.34
C ILE A 89 10.72 -1.10 13.98
N ALA A 90 11.23 -0.15 13.19
CA ALA A 90 11.97 1.00 13.70
C ALA A 90 11.11 1.82 14.68
N ASP A 91 9.86 2.07 14.32
CA ASP A 91 8.92 2.79 15.17
C ASP A 91 8.49 1.98 16.40
N ALA A 92 8.28 0.67 16.26
CA ALA A 92 7.99 -0.20 17.41
C ALA A 92 9.14 -0.19 18.43
N LYS A 93 10.39 -0.27 17.97
CA LYS A 93 11.57 -0.19 18.84
C LYS A 93 11.66 1.15 19.56
N PHE A 94 11.40 2.26 18.87
CA PHE A 94 11.42 3.59 19.47
C PHE A 94 10.43 3.73 20.63
N ARG A 95 9.23 3.15 20.48
CA ARG A 95 8.21 3.14 21.54
C ARG A 95 8.54 2.27 22.75
N HIS A 96 9.46 1.31 22.63
CA HIS A 96 9.90 0.45 23.75
C HIS A 96 11.11 1.02 24.52
N THR A 97 11.79 2.01 23.97
CA THR A 97 12.96 2.66 24.60
C THR A 97 12.62 3.95 25.37
N LEU A 98 11.34 4.35 25.38
CA LEU A 98 10.78 5.47 26.14
C LEU A 98 9.91 4.94 27.28
#